data_AF-A0AA41VBQ0-F1
#
_entry.id   AF-A0AA41VBQ0-F1
#
_cell.length_a   1.000
_cell.length_b   1.000
_cell.length_c   1.000
_cell.angle_alpha   90.00
_cell.angle_beta   90.00
_cell.angle_gamma   90.00
#
_symmetry.space_group_name_H-M   'P 1'
#
loop_
_entity.id
_entity.type
_entity.pdbx_description
1 polymer ?
#
loop_
_entity_poly.entity_id
_entity_poly.type
_entity_poly.pdbx_seq_one_letter_code
_entity_poly.pdbx_strand_id
1 'polypeptide(L)'
;MKFNPNRCGFEGKGEIWVEDILNLGVSPATLIEVMKKRFTSLGGIIFEGYSVSSINVYDDAAVLKLAEGKTLSSRLIIDAMGNFSPVVKQIRSARKPDGVCLVVGSCARGFKDNVTSDVIFSSSTVKNVGNAEVQYFWEAFPAGSGPTDRTTYMFTYVESQPGCPKLEELLEDFWDLMPAYQDVSLDDLEILRVIYGIFPTYRDSPLPSAFDRILQFGDASGIQSPVSFGGFGSLTRHLGRLSDGIYEAVSNNFLDSSSLSLLNPYMPNLSSSWLFQRAMSAKPEANVSPDFINELLCVNFQCMQRLGDPVLRPFLQDVIQFGPLVKTLGLVMITKPQIIPSIFKQVGVPVLTSWSGHFFMLGYYTFLSTFVDPVV
;
A
#
# COMPACT_ATOMS: atom_id res chain seq x y z
N MET A 1 -11.01 10.61 -14.94
CA MET A 1 -11.73 11.81 -14.48
C MET A 1 -10.81 12.57 -13.54
N LYS A 2 -10.57 13.88 -13.75
CA LYS A 2 -9.84 14.72 -12.80
C LYS A 2 -10.82 15.27 -11.77
N PHE A 3 -10.46 15.27 -10.50
CA PHE A 3 -11.25 15.82 -9.40
C PHE A 3 -10.33 16.64 -8.47
N ASN A 4 -10.89 17.56 -7.70
CA ASN A 4 -10.20 18.39 -6.71
C ASN A 4 -11.27 19.22 -5.96
N PRO A 5 -11.02 19.62 -4.70
CA PRO A 5 -9.89 19.23 -3.86
C PRO A 5 -10.09 17.84 -3.22
N ASN A 6 -9.05 17.36 -2.55
CA ASN A 6 -9.02 16.07 -1.85
C ASN A 6 -8.86 16.33 -0.35
N ARG A 7 -9.59 15.59 0.49
CA ARG A 7 -9.63 15.78 1.94
C ARG A 7 -8.80 14.72 2.66
N CYS A 8 -8.14 15.15 3.73
CA CYS A 8 -7.71 14.26 4.81
C CYS A 8 -8.40 14.72 6.09
N GLY A 9 -9.27 13.89 6.67
CA GLY A 9 -10.15 14.30 7.77
C GLY A 9 -10.14 13.34 8.95
N PHE A 10 -10.36 13.90 10.14
CA PHE A 10 -10.42 13.16 11.39
C PHE A 10 -11.64 13.65 12.18
N GLU A 11 -12.61 12.75 12.38
CA GLU A 11 -13.90 13.07 12.98
C GLU A 11 -13.74 13.82 14.31
N GLY A 12 -14.45 14.94 14.44
CA GLY A 12 -14.43 15.79 15.64
C GLY A 12 -13.12 16.53 15.92
N LYS A 13 -12.10 16.44 15.06
CA LYS A 13 -10.78 17.07 15.30
C LYS A 13 -10.34 18.06 14.22
N GLY A 14 -10.71 17.81 12.96
CA GLY A 14 -10.42 18.73 11.86
C GLY A 14 -10.10 18.01 10.56
N GLU A 15 -9.93 18.82 9.53
CA GLU A 15 -9.66 18.38 8.17
C GLU A 15 -8.61 19.27 7.51
N ILE A 16 -7.88 18.69 6.57
CA ILE A 16 -7.02 19.41 5.65
C ILE A 16 -7.45 19.12 4.21
N TRP A 17 -7.26 20.11 3.35
CA TRP A 17 -7.60 20.02 1.93
C TRP A 17 -6.36 20.23 1.08
N VAL A 18 -6.20 19.38 0.06
CA VAL A 18 -5.06 19.39 -0.84
C VAL A 18 -5.51 19.25 -2.30
N GLU A 19 -4.73 19.82 -3.21
CA GLU A 19 -4.97 19.75 -4.64
C GLU A 19 -3.89 18.93 -5.34
N ASP A 20 -4.29 18.26 -6.42
CA ASP A 20 -3.39 17.53 -7.31
C ASP A 20 -2.62 16.38 -6.63
N ILE A 21 -3.30 15.68 -5.71
CA ILE A 21 -2.82 14.48 -5.04
C ILE A 21 -3.87 13.39 -5.19
N LEU A 22 -3.48 12.24 -5.77
CA LEU A 22 -4.39 11.10 -6.06
C LEU A 22 -5.67 11.52 -6.79
N ASN A 23 -5.57 12.54 -7.64
CA ASN A 23 -6.72 13.30 -8.12
C ASN A 23 -7.21 12.91 -9.51
N LEU A 24 -6.87 11.68 -9.93
CA LEU A 24 -7.20 11.15 -11.25
C LEU A 24 -7.80 9.75 -11.11
N GLY A 25 -9.11 9.66 -11.37
CA GLY A 25 -9.82 8.40 -11.49
C GLY A 25 -9.47 7.71 -12.80
N VAL A 26 -8.93 6.49 -12.72
CA VAL A 26 -8.59 5.63 -13.87
C VAL A 26 -9.52 4.42 -13.88
N SER A 27 -9.93 3.97 -15.07
CA SER A 27 -10.66 2.71 -15.25
C SER A 27 -9.66 1.55 -15.35
N PRO A 28 -9.60 0.62 -14.36
CA PRO A 28 -8.66 -0.49 -14.40
C PRO A 28 -8.87 -1.41 -15.62
N ALA A 29 -10.13 -1.66 -15.99
CA ALA A 29 -10.47 -2.49 -17.15
C ALA A 29 -9.93 -1.87 -18.45
N THR A 30 -10.10 -0.55 -18.63
CA THR A 30 -9.56 0.16 -19.80
C THR A 30 -8.04 0.14 -19.81
N LEU A 31 -7.40 0.39 -18.66
CA LEU A 31 -5.94 0.37 -18.57
C LEU A 31 -5.37 -1.01 -18.92
N ILE A 32 -5.93 -2.08 -18.35
CA ILE A 32 -5.52 -3.47 -18.62
C ILE A 32 -5.71 -3.79 -20.11
N GLU A 33 -6.83 -3.41 -20.71
CA GLU A 33 -7.10 -3.67 -22.13
C GLU A 33 -6.12 -2.92 -23.05
N VAL A 34 -5.79 -1.66 -22.73
CA VAL A 34 -4.77 -0.89 -23.47
C VAL A 34 -3.40 -1.56 -23.35
N MET A 35 -3.02 -2.01 -22.15
CA MET A 35 -1.76 -2.73 -21.93
C MET A 35 -1.73 -4.08 -22.64
N LYS A 36 -2.84 -4.84 -22.63
CA LYS A 36 -3.01 -6.10 -23.35
C LYS A 36 -2.79 -5.92 -24.85
N LYS A 37 -3.49 -4.97 -25.47
CA LYS A 37 -3.33 -4.64 -26.90
C LYS A 37 -1.90 -4.26 -27.24
N ARG A 38 -1.27 -3.40 -26.41
CA ARG A 38 0.13 -2.99 -26.61
C ARG A 38 1.07 -4.19 -26.53
N PHE A 39 0.94 -5.03 -25.51
CA PHE A 39 1.77 -6.22 -25.33
C PHE A 39 1.68 -7.16 -26.53
N THR A 40 0.48 -7.46 -27.02
CA THR A 40 0.29 -8.30 -28.21
C THR A 40 0.80 -7.64 -29.49
N SER A 41 0.65 -6.32 -29.65
CA SER A 41 1.20 -5.60 -30.82
C SER A 41 2.72 -5.65 -30.91
N LEU A 42 3.39 -5.86 -29.77
CA LEU A 42 4.85 -6.04 -29.67
C LEU A 42 5.28 -7.51 -29.77
N GLY A 43 4.36 -8.42 -30.14
CA GLY A 43 4.61 -9.85 -30.28
C GLY A 43 4.46 -10.66 -29.00
N GLY A 44 3.98 -10.04 -27.91
CA GLY A 44 3.70 -10.74 -26.66
C GLY A 44 2.53 -11.73 -26.79
N ILE A 45 2.68 -12.90 -26.18
CA ILE A 45 1.67 -13.97 -26.20
C ILE A 45 1.02 -14.06 -24.82
N ILE A 46 -0.31 -14.09 -24.78
CA ILE A 46 -1.10 -14.18 -23.54
C ILE A 46 -1.84 -15.51 -23.53
N PHE A 47 -1.73 -16.22 -22.40
CA PHE A 47 -2.46 -17.45 -22.12
C PHE A 47 -3.51 -17.18 -21.04
N GLU A 48 -4.72 -16.77 -21.45
CA GLU A 48 -5.83 -16.52 -20.50
C GLU A 48 -6.44 -17.84 -20.02
N GLY A 49 -6.83 -17.90 -18.74
CA GLY A 49 -7.41 -19.11 -18.13
C GLY A 49 -6.39 -20.21 -17.80
N TYR A 50 -5.10 -19.89 -17.83
CA TYR A 50 -4.03 -20.83 -17.43
C TYR A 50 -3.53 -20.54 -16.02
N SER A 51 -3.29 -21.59 -15.25
CA SER A 51 -2.71 -21.49 -13.90
C SER A 51 -1.34 -22.15 -13.83
N VAL A 52 -0.40 -21.56 -13.10
CA VAL A 52 0.92 -22.16 -12.86
C VAL A 52 0.82 -23.27 -11.83
N SER A 53 1.26 -24.48 -12.18
CA SER A 53 1.29 -25.62 -11.25
C SER A 53 2.65 -25.76 -10.56
N SER A 54 3.75 -25.59 -11.29
CA SER A 54 5.10 -25.66 -10.73
C SER A 54 6.12 -24.95 -11.60
N ILE A 55 7.24 -24.59 -10.97
CA ILE A 55 8.39 -23.96 -11.59
C ILE A 55 9.62 -24.81 -11.24
N ASN A 56 10.36 -25.26 -12.26
CA ASN A 56 11.63 -25.95 -12.09
C ASN A 56 12.76 -25.07 -12.61
N VAL A 57 13.70 -24.71 -11.74
CA VAL A 57 14.87 -23.88 -12.09
C VAL A 57 16.06 -24.79 -12.36
N TYR A 58 16.76 -24.51 -13.45
CA TYR A 58 17.99 -25.15 -13.90
C TYR A 58 19.06 -24.08 -14.16
N ASP A 59 20.31 -24.52 -14.34
CA ASP A 59 21.46 -23.63 -14.56
C ASP A 59 21.25 -22.69 -15.76
N ASP A 60 20.59 -23.14 -16.83
CA ASP A 60 20.41 -22.42 -18.09
C ASP A 60 18.95 -22.00 -18.39
N ALA A 61 17.96 -22.52 -17.64
CA ALA A 61 16.55 -22.28 -17.91
C ALA A 61 15.67 -22.36 -16.65
N ALA A 62 14.52 -21.68 -16.71
CA ALA A 62 13.40 -21.87 -15.80
C ALA A 62 12.21 -22.43 -16.58
N VAL A 63 11.72 -23.59 -16.16
CA VAL A 63 10.64 -24.34 -16.80
C VAL A 63 9.37 -24.21 -15.99
N LEU A 64 8.34 -23.62 -16.61
CA LEU A 64 7.02 -23.43 -16.06
C LEU A 64 6.11 -24.56 -16.52
N LYS A 65 5.47 -25.26 -15.59
CA LYS A 65 4.38 -26.20 -15.89
C LYS A 65 3.05 -25.54 -15.57
N LEU A 66 2.15 -25.57 -16.53
CA LEU A 66 0.78 -25.08 -16.38
C LEU A 66 -0.12 -26.23 -15.92
N ALA A 67 -1.17 -25.92 -15.18
CA ALA A 67 -2.14 -26.91 -14.68
C ALA A 67 -2.84 -27.65 -15.84
N GLU A 68 -2.93 -26.99 -17.00
CA GLU A 68 -3.56 -27.47 -18.22
C GLU A 68 -2.64 -28.40 -19.04
N GLY A 69 -1.52 -28.85 -18.46
CA GLY A 69 -0.60 -29.84 -19.05
C GLY A 69 0.42 -29.25 -20.03
N LYS A 70 0.43 -27.94 -20.23
CA LYS A 70 1.41 -27.25 -21.09
C LYS A 70 2.69 -26.94 -20.32
N THR A 71 3.83 -27.10 -20.98
CA THR A 71 5.16 -26.76 -20.44
C THR A 71 5.76 -25.61 -21.25
N LEU A 72 6.29 -24.61 -20.56
CA LEU A 72 6.98 -23.46 -21.14
C LEU A 72 8.41 -23.39 -20.59
N SER A 73 9.38 -23.12 -21.45
CA SER A 73 10.77 -22.85 -21.04
C SER A 73 11.08 -21.37 -21.22
N SER A 74 11.85 -20.79 -20.29
CA SER A 74 12.20 -19.37 -20.28
C SER A 74 13.58 -19.16 -19.65
N ARG A 75 14.22 -18.02 -19.94
CA ARG A 75 15.47 -17.63 -19.27
C ARG A 75 15.22 -17.01 -17.89
N LEU A 76 14.12 -16.28 -17.76
CA LEU A 76 13.70 -15.54 -16.56
C LEU A 76 12.18 -15.61 -16.45
N ILE A 77 11.69 -15.81 -15.23
CA ILE A 77 10.28 -15.75 -14.85
C ILE A 77 10.06 -14.50 -14.00
N ILE A 78 9.08 -13.70 -14.37
CA ILE A 78 8.61 -12.57 -13.58
C ILE A 78 7.38 -13.02 -12.78
N ASP A 79 7.53 -13.14 -11.47
CA ASP A 79 6.43 -13.43 -10.56
C ASP A 79 5.65 -12.15 -10.27
N ALA A 80 4.56 -11.97 -11.01
CA ALA A 80 3.59 -10.88 -10.85
C ALA A 80 2.23 -11.41 -10.33
N MET A 81 2.22 -12.50 -9.54
CA MET A 81 0.98 -13.14 -9.05
C MET A 81 0.35 -12.43 -7.82
N GLY A 82 0.88 -11.27 -7.45
CA GLY A 82 0.37 -10.43 -6.38
C GLY A 82 0.73 -10.89 -4.96
N ASN A 83 0.09 -10.28 -3.96
CA ASN A 83 0.36 -10.50 -2.53
C ASN A 83 0.26 -11.96 -2.08
N PHE A 84 -0.51 -12.79 -2.79
CA PHE A 84 -0.72 -14.20 -2.46
C PHE A 84 0.07 -15.16 -3.34
N SER A 85 1.09 -14.67 -4.06
CA SER A 85 1.97 -15.47 -4.90
C SER A 85 2.41 -16.77 -4.18
N PRO A 86 2.17 -17.95 -4.78
CA PRO A 86 2.67 -19.22 -4.25
C PRO A 86 4.20 -19.29 -4.16
N VAL A 87 4.92 -18.54 -5.02
CA VAL A 87 6.39 -18.47 -4.97
C VAL A 87 6.80 -17.67 -3.73
N VAL A 88 6.20 -16.50 -3.50
CA VAL A 88 6.47 -15.69 -2.30
C VAL A 88 6.18 -16.46 -1.01
N LYS A 89 5.10 -17.25 -0.99
CA LYS A 89 4.78 -18.12 0.16
C LYS A 89 5.89 -19.14 0.44
N GLN A 90 6.53 -19.69 -0.60
CA GLN A 90 7.67 -20.59 -0.45
C GLN A 90 8.91 -19.84 0.06
N ILE A 91 9.24 -18.68 -0.51
CA ILE A 91 10.38 -17.86 -0.07
C ILE A 91 10.25 -17.49 1.41
N ARG A 92 9.04 -17.10 1.82
CA ARG A 92 8.73 -16.72 3.19
C ARG A 92 8.48 -17.91 4.10
N SER A 93 8.57 -19.15 3.63
CA SER A 93 8.30 -20.38 4.40
C SER A 93 6.96 -20.33 5.16
N ALA A 94 5.91 -19.83 4.50
CA ALA A 94 4.58 -19.59 5.09
C ALA A 94 4.58 -18.70 6.35
N ARG A 95 5.61 -17.85 6.53
CA ARG A 95 5.68 -16.89 7.64
C ARG A 95 4.46 -15.97 7.63
N LYS A 96 3.88 -15.81 8.82
CA LYS A 96 2.81 -14.87 9.12
C LYS A 96 3.21 -13.44 8.72
N PRO A 97 2.32 -12.67 8.05
CA PRO A 97 2.52 -11.23 7.84
C PRO A 97 2.78 -10.48 9.15
N ASP A 98 3.57 -9.41 9.09
CA ASP A 98 3.79 -8.52 10.24
C ASP A 98 2.56 -7.64 10.52
N GLY A 99 1.74 -7.39 9.50
CA GLY A 99 0.48 -6.68 9.58
C GLY A 99 -0.46 -7.06 8.44
N VAL A 100 -1.73 -6.72 8.57
CA VAL A 100 -2.74 -6.94 7.55
C VAL A 100 -3.63 -5.72 7.48
N CYS A 101 -3.95 -5.27 6.27
CA CYS A 101 -5.08 -4.38 6.04
C CYS A 101 -6.25 -5.19 5.49
N LEU A 102 -7.39 -5.03 6.13
CA LEU A 102 -8.66 -5.57 5.68
C LEU A 102 -9.43 -4.42 5.05
N VAL A 103 -9.84 -4.58 3.80
CA VAL A 103 -10.64 -3.58 3.07
C VAL A 103 -11.97 -4.18 2.64
N VAL A 104 -13.00 -3.37 2.71
CA VAL A 104 -14.30 -3.58 2.09
C VAL A 104 -14.73 -2.30 1.39
N GLY A 105 -15.68 -2.37 0.48
CA GLY A 105 -16.16 -1.19 -0.20
C GLY A 105 -17.07 -1.48 -1.36
N SER A 106 -17.39 -0.43 -2.10
CA SER A 106 -18.20 -0.53 -3.31
C SER A 106 -17.85 0.54 -4.32
N CYS A 107 -18.01 0.22 -5.60
CA CYS A 107 -18.22 1.24 -6.63
C CYS A 107 -19.72 1.33 -6.89
N ALA A 108 -20.27 2.53 -6.76
CA ALA A 108 -21.68 2.81 -6.97
C ALA A 108 -21.88 4.06 -7.82
N ARG A 109 -23.02 4.11 -8.50
CA ARG A 109 -23.44 5.22 -9.36
C ARG A 109 -24.63 5.93 -8.75
N GLY A 110 -24.64 7.26 -8.85
CA GLY A 110 -25.77 8.10 -8.41
C GLY A 110 -25.35 9.28 -7.53
N PHE A 111 -24.06 9.43 -7.24
CA PHE A 111 -23.54 10.52 -6.42
C PHE A 111 -23.74 11.88 -7.11
N LYS A 112 -24.32 12.82 -6.37
CA LYS A 112 -24.42 14.24 -6.74
C LYS A 112 -23.13 14.95 -6.34
N ASP A 113 -22.71 15.96 -7.11
CA ASP A 113 -21.53 16.79 -6.82
C ASP A 113 -20.24 15.98 -6.54
N ASN A 114 -20.02 14.93 -7.33
CA ASN A 114 -18.90 13.98 -7.20
C ASN A 114 -17.56 14.53 -7.74
N VAL A 115 -17.12 15.67 -7.20
CA VAL A 115 -15.93 16.42 -7.65
C VAL A 115 -14.81 16.50 -6.62
N THR A 116 -15.06 16.06 -5.40
CA THR A 116 -14.08 15.95 -4.30
C THR A 116 -13.80 14.50 -3.96
N SER A 117 -12.77 14.28 -3.14
CA SER A 117 -12.39 12.94 -2.67
C SER A 117 -11.93 12.95 -1.21
N ASP A 118 -11.89 11.76 -0.62
CA ASP A 118 -11.25 11.49 0.67
C ASP A 118 -10.01 10.62 0.44
N VAL A 119 -8.82 11.20 0.66
CA VAL A 119 -7.55 10.46 0.66
C VAL A 119 -7.45 9.60 1.91
N ILE A 120 -7.94 10.11 3.03
CA ILE A 120 -8.13 9.36 4.26
C ILE A 120 -9.12 10.10 5.14
N PHE A 121 -10.15 9.42 5.60
CA PHE A 121 -11.07 9.92 6.61
C PHE A 121 -11.17 8.92 7.75
N SER A 122 -10.89 9.36 8.97
CA SER A 122 -11.08 8.54 10.16
C SER A 122 -12.40 8.91 10.83
N SER A 123 -13.38 8.00 10.78
CA SER A 123 -14.79 8.26 11.13
C SER A 123 -15.24 7.65 12.47
N SER A 124 -14.30 7.18 13.28
CA SER A 124 -14.66 6.53 14.54
C SER A 124 -13.56 6.65 15.57
N THR A 125 -13.91 6.43 16.83
CA THR A 125 -12.93 5.95 17.82
C THR A 125 -12.70 4.45 17.59
N VAL A 126 -11.67 3.90 18.23
CA VAL A 126 -11.47 2.45 18.29
C VAL A 126 -12.75 1.79 18.81
N LYS A 127 -13.18 0.71 18.14
CA LYS A 127 -14.40 -0.03 18.44
C LYS A 127 -14.18 -1.54 18.34
N ASN A 128 -15.07 -2.31 18.97
CA ASN A 128 -15.06 -3.77 18.89
C ASN A 128 -15.80 -4.25 17.65
N VAL A 129 -15.20 -5.18 16.92
CA VAL A 129 -15.78 -5.88 15.76
C VAL A 129 -15.41 -7.35 15.90
N GLY A 130 -16.43 -8.19 16.09
CA GLY A 130 -16.23 -9.57 16.53
C GLY A 130 -15.42 -9.62 17.83
N ASN A 131 -14.25 -10.26 17.79
CA ASN A 131 -13.35 -10.41 18.94
C ASN A 131 -12.12 -9.50 18.87
N ALA A 132 -12.12 -8.49 17.99
CA ALA A 132 -11.00 -7.59 17.79
C ALA A 132 -11.40 -6.13 17.97
N GLU A 133 -10.45 -5.33 18.44
CA GLU A 133 -10.56 -3.88 18.38
C GLU A 133 -10.00 -3.37 17.05
N VAL A 134 -10.71 -2.43 16.44
CA VAL A 134 -10.34 -1.85 15.14
C VAL A 134 -10.58 -0.35 15.12
N GLN A 135 -9.85 0.30 14.22
CA GLN A 135 -10.04 1.69 13.83
C GLN A 135 -10.46 1.71 12.37
N TYR A 136 -11.60 2.33 12.06
CA TYR A 136 -12.06 2.45 10.68
C TYR A 136 -11.52 3.70 10.02
N PHE A 137 -11.00 3.50 8.82
CA PHE A 137 -10.57 4.52 7.89
C PHE A 137 -11.39 4.39 6.62
N TRP A 138 -11.59 5.50 5.95
CA TRP A 138 -12.33 5.59 4.72
C TRP A 138 -11.50 6.28 3.65
N GLU A 139 -11.74 5.85 2.43
CA GLU A 139 -11.27 6.46 1.21
C GLU A 139 -12.46 6.57 0.25
N ALA A 140 -12.56 7.67 -0.46
CA ALA A 140 -13.64 7.86 -1.43
C ALA A 140 -13.14 8.65 -2.62
N PHE A 141 -13.27 8.09 -3.82
CA PHE A 141 -12.75 8.69 -5.04
C PHE A 141 -13.78 8.64 -6.18
N PRO A 142 -14.00 9.76 -6.90
CA PRO A 142 -14.70 9.72 -8.17
C PRO A 142 -14.07 8.69 -9.12
N ALA A 143 -14.87 7.78 -9.64
CA ALA A 143 -14.40 6.68 -10.46
C ALA A 143 -14.15 7.12 -11.91
N GLY A 144 -13.24 6.42 -12.59
CA GLY A 144 -12.95 6.67 -14.00
C GLY A 144 -14.05 6.24 -14.97
N SER A 145 -15.10 5.55 -14.49
CA SER A 145 -16.18 4.97 -15.31
C SER A 145 -17.30 5.95 -15.65
N GLY A 146 -17.48 7.02 -14.88
CA GLY A 146 -18.53 8.01 -15.11
C GLY A 146 -18.49 9.15 -14.09
N PRO A 147 -19.13 10.30 -14.39
CA PRO A 147 -19.07 11.47 -13.51
C PRO A 147 -19.81 11.29 -12.18
N THR A 148 -20.81 10.41 -12.14
CA THR A 148 -21.63 10.09 -10.96
C THR A 148 -21.20 8.79 -10.27
N ASP A 149 -20.14 8.15 -10.78
CA ASP A 149 -19.63 6.89 -10.25
C ASP A 149 -18.57 7.22 -9.19
N ARG A 150 -18.65 6.62 -8.02
CA ARG A 150 -17.68 6.80 -6.92
C ARG A 150 -17.33 5.45 -6.35
N THR A 151 -16.03 5.26 -6.08
CA THR A 151 -15.56 4.13 -5.30
C THR A 151 -15.32 4.58 -3.88
N THR A 152 -15.97 3.89 -2.94
CA THR A 152 -15.85 4.13 -1.51
C THR A 152 -15.29 2.87 -0.84
N TYR A 153 -14.24 3.05 -0.06
CA TYR A 153 -13.58 2.00 0.71
C TYR A 153 -13.72 2.30 2.20
N MET A 154 -13.89 1.24 2.99
CA MET A 154 -13.66 1.23 4.42
C MET A 154 -12.60 0.17 4.74
N PHE A 155 -11.63 0.51 5.57
CA PHE A 155 -10.54 -0.39 5.90
C PHE A 155 -10.07 -0.24 7.35
N THR A 156 -9.36 -1.26 7.81
CA THR A 156 -8.71 -1.30 9.12
C THR A 156 -7.38 -2.03 9.03
N TYR A 157 -6.42 -1.59 9.85
CA TYR A 157 -5.16 -2.30 10.04
C TYR A 157 -5.24 -3.17 11.29
N VAL A 158 -4.90 -4.44 11.13
CA VAL A 158 -4.87 -5.42 12.21
C VAL A 158 -3.53 -6.14 12.25
N GLU A 159 -3.16 -6.59 13.45
CA GLU A 159 -2.10 -7.59 13.58
C GLU A 159 -2.61 -8.94 13.07
N SER A 160 -1.81 -9.68 12.31
CA SER A 160 -2.22 -10.95 11.70
C SER A 160 -2.41 -12.05 12.75
N GLN A 161 -3.51 -12.12 13.50
CA GLN A 161 -3.70 -13.10 14.57
C GLN A 161 -5.07 -13.80 14.49
N PRO A 162 -5.22 -14.99 15.08
CA PRO A 162 -6.54 -15.58 15.24
C PRO A 162 -7.49 -14.60 15.95
N GLY A 163 -8.74 -14.54 15.49
CA GLY A 163 -9.75 -13.62 16.05
C GLY A 163 -9.80 -12.24 15.40
N CYS A 164 -9.02 -11.98 14.34
CA CYS A 164 -9.23 -10.81 13.47
C CYS A 164 -10.66 -10.81 12.90
N PRO A 165 -11.22 -9.62 12.60
CA PRO A 165 -12.53 -9.50 11.97
C PRO A 165 -12.58 -10.25 10.64
N LYS A 166 -13.74 -10.82 10.35
CA LYS A 166 -14.04 -11.37 9.03
C LYS A 166 -14.37 -10.24 8.06
N LEU A 167 -14.14 -10.47 6.77
CA LEU A 167 -14.50 -9.49 5.74
C LEU A 167 -16.02 -9.28 5.69
N GLU A 168 -16.79 -10.32 5.97
CA GLU A 168 -18.25 -10.28 6.06
C GLU A 168 -18.71 -9.32 7.17
N GLU A 169 -18.08 -9.38 8.36
CA GLU A 169 -18.40 -8.47 9.47
C GLU A 169 -18.09 -7.01 9.10
N LEU A 170 -16.96 -6.78 8.45
CA LEU A 170 -16.60 -5.44 7.95
C LEU A 170 -17.56 -4.95 6.87
N LEU A 171 -18.06 -5.85 6.02
CA LEU A 171 -18.96 -5.49 4.93
C LEU A 171 -20.35 -5.09 5.44
N GLU A 172 -20.86 -5.76 6.47
CA GLU A 172 -22.10 -5.33 7.15
C GLU A 172 -21.93 -3.92 7.74
N ASP A 173 -20.86 -3.70 8.50
CA ASP A 173 -20.54 -2.38 9.06
C ASP A 173 -20.38 -1.31 7.97
N PHE A 174 -19.80 -1.67 6.81
CA PHE A 174 -19.68 -0.75 5.68
C PHE A 174 -21.04 -0.28 5.20
N TRP A 175 -22.01 -1.18 4.99
CA TRP A 175 -23.33 -0.80 4.51
C TRP A 175 -24.12 0.05 5.52
N ASP A 176 -23.94 -0.22 6.81
CA ASP A 176 -24.58 0.56 7.88
C ASP A 176 -24.00 1.98 7.99
N LEU A 177 -22.67 2.13 7.82
CA LEU A 177 -21.97 3.40 8.04
C LEU A 177 -21.85 4.27 6.80
N MET A 178 -21.79 3.66 5.60
CA MET A 178 -21.55 4.37 4.34
C MET A 178 -22.55 5.51 4.05
N PRO A 179 -23.88 5.35 4.29
CA PRO A 179 -24.86 6.41 4.04
C PRO A 179 -24.56 7.69 4.81
N ALA A 180 -24.22 7.56 6.09
CA ALA A 180 -23.86 8.69 6.94
C ALA A 180 -22.52 9.31 6.54
N TYR A 181 -21.54 8.48 6.17
CA TYR A 181 -20.22 8.96 5.74
C TYR A 181 -20.28 9.75 4.42
N GLN A 182 -21.04 9.26 3.45
CA GLN A 182 -21.16 9.87 2.12
C GLN A 182 -22.28 10.90 1.99
N ASP A 183 -23.13 11.04 3.02
CA ASP A 183 -24.34 11.89 3.02
C ASP A 183 -25.29 11.55 1.87
N VAL A 184 -25.62 10.25 1.73
CA VAL A 184 -26.45 9.72 0.64
C VAL A 184 -27.40 8.63 1.15
N SER A 185 -28.52 8.42 0.45
CA SER A 185 -29.35 7.23 0.61
C SER A 185 -28.85 6.10 -0.27
N LEU A 186 -28.86 4.85 0.22
CA LEU A 186 -28.52 3.69 -0.62
C LEU A 186 -29.56 3.46 -1.74
N ASP A 187 -30.82 3.84 -1.52
CA ASP A 187 -31.89 3.73 -2.53
C ASP A 187 -31.65 4.63 -3.75
N ASP A 188 -30.83 5.68 -3.59
CA ASP A 188 -30.45 6.59 -4.67
C ASP A 188 -29.25 6.06 -5.49
N LEU A 189 -28.67 4.92 -5.09
CA LEU A 189 -27.43 4.40 -5.66
C LEU A 189 -27.63 3.07 -6.40
N GLU A 190 -27.08 2.99 -7.61
CA GLU A 190 -26.89 1.74 -8.33
C GLU A 190 -25.54 1.13 -7.93
N ILE A 191 -25.56 0.00 -7.21
CA ILE A 191 -24.35 -0.72 -6.82
C ILE A 191 -23.75 -1.44 -8.05
N LEU A 192 -22.62 -0.95 -8.54
CA LEU A 192 -21.94 -1.51 -9.71
C LEU A 192 -21.02 -2.67 -9.34
N ARG A 193 -20.38 -2.59 -8.17
CA ARG A 193 -19.42 -3.59 -7.69
C ARG A 193 -19.30 -3.54 -6.17
N VAL A 194 -19.20 -4.71 -5.55
CA VAL A 194 -18.75 -4.87 -4.17
C VAL A 194 -17.27 -5.25 -4.17
N ILE A 195 -16.51 -4.68 -3.25
CA ILE A 195 -15.06 -4.84 -3.14
C ILE A 195 -14.75 -5.37 -1.75
N TYR A 196 -13.85 -6.34 -1.66
CA TYR A 196 -13.27 -6.81 -0.42
C TYR A 196 -11.89 -7.39 -0.68
N GLY A 197 -10.99 -7.28 0.30
CA GLY A 197 -9.61 -7.68 0.10
C GLY A 197 -8.81 -7.74 1.40
N ILE A 198 -7.74 -8.54 1.35
CA ILE A 198 -6.78 -8.70 2.43
C ILE A 198 -5.41 -8.36 1.87
N PHE A 199 -4.75 -7.37 2.45
CA PHE A 199 -3.42 -6.94 2.06
C PHE A 199 -2.42 -7.26 3.17
N PRO A 200 -1.62 -8.33 3.03
CA PRO A 200 -0.56 -8.62 3.98
C PRO A 200 0.59 -7.63 3.83
N THR A 201 1.20 -7.23 4.95
CA THR A 201 2.45 -6.46 4.98
C THR A 201 3.56 -7.24 5.64
N TYR A 202 4.76 -7.09 5.10
CA TYR A 202 5.98 -7.72 5.59
C TYR A 202 7.06 -6.65 5.72
N ARG A 203 7.68 -6.55 6.90
CA ARG A 203 8.71 -5.54 7.20
C ARG A 203 9.98 -5.72 6.37
N ASP A 204 10.28 -6.96 6.04
CA ASP A 204 11.37 -7.36 5.14
C ASP A 204 10.90 -7.31 3.68
N SER A 205 10.52 -6.10 3.24
CA SER A 205 10.18 -5.79 1.84
C SER A 205 10.93 -4.54 1.37
N PRO A 206 11.27 -4.41 0.07
CA PRO A 206 11.03 -5.36 -1.02
C PRO A 206 11.75 -6.70 -0.84
N LEU A 207 11.14 -7.79 -1.32
CA LEU A 207 11.64 -9.14 -1.16
C LEU A 207 12.81 -9.40 -2.14
N PRO A 208 14.02 -9.74 -1.64
CA PRO A 208 15.10 -10.19 -2.50
C PRO A 208 14.75 -11.47 -3.24
N SER A 209 15.36 -11.70 -4.40
CA SER A 209 15.15 -12.95 -5.13
C SER A 209 15.83 -14.10 -4.40
N ALA A 210 15.05 -15.13 -4.05
CA ALA A 210 15.55 -16.32 -3.37
C ALA A 210 15.93 -17.45 -4.33
N PHE A 211 15.57 -17.35 -5.61
CA PHE A 211 15.78 -18.38 -6.60
C PHE A 211 16.37 -17.78 -7.87
N ASP A 212 17.34 -18.48 -8.46
CA ASP A 212 17.84 -18.11 -9.77
C ASP A 212 16.69 -18.07 -10.78
N ARG A 213 16.76 -17.12 -11.72
CA ARG A 213 15.85 -16.97 -12.84
C ARG A 213 14.40 -16.69 -12.45
N ILE A 214 14.13 -16.28 -11.20
CA ILE A 214 12.81 -15.85 -10.75
C ILE A 214 12.93 -14.48 -10.08
N LEU A 215 12.13 -13.51 -10.51
CA LEU A 215 12.08 -12.17 -9.92
C LEU A 215 10.65 -11.83 -9.49
N GLN A 216 10.47 -11.50 -8.21
CA GLN A 216 9.21 -10.95 -7.70
C GLN A 216 9.00 -9.52 -8.20
N PHE A 217 7.78 -9.23 -8.67
CA PHE A 217 7.41 -7.96 -9.29
C PHE A 217 6.03 -7.48 -8.83
N GLY A 218 5.89 -6.15 -8.70
CA GLY A 218 4.67 -5.53 -8.19
C GLY A 218 4.35 -5.98 -6.77
N ASP A 219 3.09 -6.29 -6.49
CA ASP A 219 2.65 -6.71 -5.15
C ASP A 219 3.36 -7.96 -4.62
N ALA A 220 3.85 -8.84 -5.51
CA ALA A 220 4.62 -10.02 -5.11
C ALA A 220 5.99 -9.66 -4.52
N SER A 221 6.58 -8.52 -4.90
CA SER A 221 7.84 -8.05 -4.29
C SER A 221 7.62 -7.34 -2.96
N GLY A 222 6.39 -6.95 -2.62
CA GLY A 222 6.09 -6.19 -1.40
C GLY A 222 6.58 -4.74 -1.44
N ILE A 223 6.83 -4.18 -2.63
CA ILE A 223 7.34 -2.81 -2.81
C ILE A 223 6.27 -1.72 -2.57
N GLN A 224 5.01 -2.09 -2.38
CA GLN A 224 3.91 -1.18 -2.06
C GLN A 224 4.02 -0.60 -0.64
N SER A 225 3.53 0.62 -0.46
CA SER A 225 3.44 1.27 0.86
C SER A 225 2.60 0.45 1.83
N PRO A 226 3.06 0.20 3.08
CA PRO A 226 2.27 -0.48 4.10
C PRO A 226 1.16 0.40 4.69
N VAL A 227 1.12 1.69 4.33
CA VAL A 227 0.10 2.64 4.78
C VAL A 227 -1.02 2.71 3.74
N SER A 228 -0.79 3.27 2.56
CA SER A 228 -1.84 3.41 1.54
C SER A 228 -2.17 2.15 0.74
N PHE A 229 -1.29 1.13 0.76
CA PHE A 229 -1.34 0.00 -0.17
C PHE A 229 -1.39 0.38 -1.65
N GLY A 230 -0.90 1.58 -2.01
CA GLY A 230 -0.86 2.10 -3.38
C GLY A 230 0.14 1.38 -4.29
N GLY A 231 -0.06 0.09 -4.56
CA GLY A 231 0.84 -0.75 -5.36
C GLY A 231 1.05 -0.24 -6.78
N PHE A 232 0.01 0.27 -7.43
CA PHE A 232 0.11 0.86 -8.77
C PHE A 232 0.99 2.13 -8.80
N GLY A 233 0.83 3.00 -7.79
CA GLY A 233 1.67 4.20 -7.64
C GLY A 233 3.14 3.84 -7.38
N SER A 234 3.39 2.85 -6.53
CA SER A 234 4.75 2.32 -6.31
C SER A 234 5.35 1.75 -7.59
N LEU A 235 4.58 0.94 -8.31
CA LEU A 235 5.01 0.29 -9.54
C LEU A 235 5.40 1.31 -10.62
N THR A 236 4.56 2.33 -10.84
CA THR A 236 4.82 3.37 -11.85
C THR A 236 6.09 4.17 -11.55
N ARG A 237 6.39 4.45 -10.27
CA ARG A 237 7.66 5.08 -9.87
C ARG A 237 8.88 4.20 -10.14
N HIS A 238 8.74 2.88 -10.03
CA HIS A 238 9.84 1.94 -10.20
C HIS A 238 9.93 1.33 -11.60
N LEU A 239 8.98 1.62 -12.50
CA LEU A 239 8.87 0.93 -13.78
C LEU A 239 10.13 1.10 -14.64
N GLY A 240 10.68 2.32 -14.75
CA GLY A 240 11.89 2.58 -15.54
C GLY A 240 13.11 1.81 -15.01
N ARG A 241 13.41 1.95 -13.71
CA ARG A 241 14.55 1.22 -13.11
C ARG A 241 14.41 -0.29 -13.23
N LEU A 242 13.19 -0.82 -13.11
CA LEU A 242 12.94 -2.27 -13.16
C LEU A 242 13.01 -2.77 -14.61
N SER A 243 12.46 -2.05 -15.59
CA SER A 243 12.57 -2.44 -17.00
C SER A 243 14.02 -2.46 -17.45
N ASP A 244 14.78 -1.43 -17.11
CA ASP A 244 16.18 -1.30 -17.54
C ASP A 244 17.06 -2.35 -16.87
N GLY A 245 16.88 -2.55 -15.56
CA GLY A 245 17.61 -3.57 -14.80
C GLY A 245 17.25 -5.00 -15.21
N ILE A 246 15.99 -5.30 -15.52
CA ILE A 246 15.59 -6.61 -16.06
C ILE A 246 16.20 -6.83 -17.44
N TYR A 247 16.19 -5.79 -18.29
CA TYR A 247 16.81 -5.87 -19.61
C TYR A 247 18.31 -6.15 -19.52
N GLU A 248 19.03 -5.46 -18.64
CA GLU A 248 20.45 -5.68 -18.40
C GLU A 248 20.72 -7.10 -17.87
N ALA A 249 19.92 -7.55 -16.89
CA ALA A 249 20.05 -8.87 -16.29
C ALA A 249 19.87 -10.00 -17.33
N VAL A 250 18.84 -9.88 -18.19
CA VAL A 250 18.58 -10.85 -19.26
C VAL A 250 19.66 -10.77 -20.34
N SER A 251 20.11 -9.58 -20.72
CA SER A 251 21.10 -9.40 -21.79
C SER A 251 22.46 -9.96 -21.41
N ASN A 252 22.89 -9.77 -20.17
CA ASN A 252 24.21 -10.18 -19.68
C ASN A 252 24.18 -11.50 -18.88
N ASN A 253 23.02 -12.17 -18.81
CA ASN A 253 22.82 -13.41 -18.07
C ASN A 253 23.10 -13.29 -16.55
N PHE A 254 22.87 -12.12 -15.96
CA PHE A 254 22.85 -11.90 -14.51
C PHE A 254 21.52 -12.37 -13.91
N LEU A 255 21.25 -13.67 -14.08
CA LEU A 255 19.98 -14.29 -13.75
C LEU A 255 20.09 -15.19 -12.51
N ASP A 256 21.20 -15.12 -11.78
CA ASP A 256 21.30 -15.71 -10.45
C ASP A 256 20.54 -14.86 -9.42
N SER A 257 20.16 -15.51 -8.32
CA SER A 257 19.41 -14.91 -7.21
C SER A 257 20.09 -13.67 -6.62
N SER A 258 21.42 -13.65 -6.54
CA SER A 258 22.16 -12.52 -5.97
C SER A 258 22.09 -11.29 -6.86
N SER A 259 22.28 -11.46 -8.17
CA SER A 259 22.15 -10.39 -9.15
C SER A 259 20.71 -9.87 -9.24
N LEU A 260 19.72 -10.78 -9.32
CA LEU A 260 18.31 -10.41 -9.38
C LEU A 260 17.83 -9.68 -8.12
N SER A 261 18.43 -9.99 -6.96
CA SER A 261 18.11 -9.30 -5.70
C SER A 261 18.43 -7.81 -5.72
N LEU A 262 19.39 -7.36 -6.56
CA LEU A 262 19.71 -5.94 -6.72
C LEU A 262 18.54 -5.14 -7.32
N LEU A 263 17.60 -5.81 -8.02
CA LEU A 263 16.40 -5.18 -8.57
C LEU A 263 15.31 -4.93 -7.52
N ASN A 264 15.39 -5.58 -6.36
CA ASN A 264 14.54 -5.33 -5.19
C ASN A 264 15.43 -4.93 -4.00
N PRO A 265 16.09 -3.76 -4.06
CA PRO A 265 17.03 -3.36 -3.02
C PRO A 265 16.30 -3.04 -1.71
N TYR A 266 17.06 -3.03 -0.62
CA TYR A 266 16.58 -2.51 0.64
C TYR A 266 16.13 -1.05 0.50
N MET A 267 14.90 -0.76 0.93
CA MET A 267 14.28 0.56 0.83
C MET A 267 13.97 1.11 2.23
N PRO A 268 14.87 1.93 2.82
CA PRO A 268 14.67 2.43 4.18
C PRO A 268 13.42 3.32 4.32
N ASN A 269 13.03 4.03 3.27
CA ASN A 269 11.78 4.80 3.24
C ASN A 269 10.55 3.90 3.42
N LEU A 270 10.55 2.73 2.77
CA LEU A 270 9.48 1.75 2.89
C LEU A 270 9.47 1.11 4.29
N SER A 271 10.63 0.64 4.77
CA SER A 271 10.75 0.02 6.10
C SER A 271 10.40 1.01 7.23
N SER A 272 10.78 2.29 7.10
CA SER A 272 10.38 3.33 8.06
C SER A 272 8.88 3.61 8.06
N SER A 273 8.18 3.36 6.96
CA SER A 273 6.72 3.59 6.85
C SER A 273 5.92 2.62 7.74
N TRP A 274 6.49 1.47 8.08
CA TRP A 274 5.82 0.45 8.89
C TRP A 274 5.42 0.96 10.29
N LEU A 275 6.19 1.90 10.86
CA LEU A 275 5.85 2.51 12.13
C LEU A 275 4.48 3.20 12.09
N PHE A 276 4.14 3.85 10.97
CA PHE A 276 2.85 4.51 10.81
C PHE A 276 1.70 3.51 10.79
N GLN A 277 1.85 2.42 10.01
CA GLN A 277 0.87 1.33 10.00
C GLN A 277 0.62 0.81 11.43
N ARG A 278 1.69 0.53 12.18
CA ARG A 278 1.60 0.03 13.56
C ARG A 278 0.95 1.03 14.51
N ALA A 279 1.19 2.33 14.32
CA ALA A 279 0.57 3.39 15.12
C ALA A 279 -0.90 3.63 14.76
N MET A 280 -1.32 3.28 13.54
CA MET A 280 -2.69 3.40 13.03
C MET A 280 -3.54 2.14 13.28
N SER A 281 -2.94 1.03 13.71
CA SER A 281 -3.65 -0.17 14.15
C SER A 281 -4.14 -0.01 15.59
N ALA A 282 -5.37 -0.45 15.87
CA ALA A 282 -5.85 -0.58 17.24
C ALA A 282 -5.07 -1.69 17.99
N LYS A 283 -4.85 -1.48 19.29
CA LYS A 283 -4.13 -2.42 20.15
C LYS A 283 -4.80 -2.49 21.53
N PRO A 284 -5.53 -3.58 21.84
CA PRO A 284 -6.29 -3.71 23.08
C PRO A 284 -5.47 -3.48 24.35
N GLU A 285 -4.23 -3.94 24.37
CA GLU A 285 -3.38 -3.89 25.56
C GLU A 285 -2.61 -2.58 25.74
N ALA A 286 -2.75 -1.61 24.82
CA ALA A 286 -1.94 -0.39 24.86
C ALA A 286 -2.29 0.56 26.01
N ASN A 287 -3.48 0.44 26.61
CA ASN A 287 -3.98 1.34 27.65
C ASN A 287 -3.81 2.83 27.27
N VAL A 288 -4.27 3.15 26.05
CA VAL A 288 -4.36 4.51 25.51
C VAL A 288 -5.83 4.84 25.25
N SER A 289 -6.14 6.13 25.08
CA SER A 289 -7.50 6.57 24.73
C SER A 289 -7.98 5.88 23.45
N PRO A 290 -9.26 5.45 23.36
CA PRO A 290 -9.85 4.96 22.10
C PRO A 290 -9.80 5.98 20.95
N ASP A 291 -9.62 7.26 21.28
CA ASP A 291 -9.52 8.36 20.32
C ASP A 291 -8.06 8.75 19.98
N PHE A 292 -7.09 8.02 20.52
CA PHE A 292 -5.66 8.31 20.36
C PHE A 292 -5.21 8.33 18.89
N ILE A 293 -5.73 7.41 18.07
CA ILE A 293 -5.31 7.30 16.66
C ILE A 293 -5.75 8.53 15.87
N ASN A 294 -6.99 9.00 16.07
CA ASN A 294 -7.48 10.26 15.48
C ASN A 294 -6.64 11.44 15.94
N GLU A 295 -6.30 11.48 17.24
CA GLU A 295 -5.49 12.54 17.80
C GLU A 295 -4.08 12.58 17.19
N LEU A 296 -3.44 11.41 17.08
CA LEU A 296 -2.13 11.26 16.48
C LEU A 296 -2.11 11.69 15.02
N LEU A 297 -3.07 11.20 14.23
CA LEU A 297 -3.14 11.52 12.81
C LEU A 297 -3.45 13.00 12.60
N CYS A 298 -4.44 13.57 13.30
CA CYS A 298 -4.76 14.99 13.19
C CYS A 298 -3.54 15.87 13.49
N VAL A 299 -2.81 15.59 14.57
CA VAL A 299 -1.62 16.35 14.96
C VAL A 299 -0.51 16.21 13.93
N ASN A 300 -0.26 15.01 13.42
CA ASN A 300 0.74 14.78 12.37
C ASN A 300 0.40 15.56 11.10
N PHE A 301 -0.85 15.50 10.64
CA PHE A 301 -1.31 16.18 9.42
C PHE A 301 -1.29 17.71 9.56
N GLN A 302 -1.70 18.24 10.72
CA GLN A 302 -1.59 19.68 11.02
C GLN A 302 -0.13 20.15 11.04
N CYS A 303 0.78 19.35 11.61
CA CYS A 303 2.21 19.64 11.59
C CYS A 303 2.77 19.65 10.17
N MET A 304 2.42 18.64 9.36
CA MET A 304 2.83 18.59 7.94
C MET A 304 2.27 19.77 7.15
N GLN A 305 1.01 20.14 7.36
CA GLN A 305 0.39 21.30 6.72
C GLN A 305 1.12 22.60 7.11
N ARG A 306 1.48 22.78 8.38
CA ARG A 306 2.26 23.94 8.86
C ARG A 306 3.67 23.99 8.26
N LEU A 307 4.26 22.84 7.97
CA LEU A 307 5.57 22.73 7.31
C LEU A 307 5.48 22.92 5.77
N GLY A 308 4.27 22.89 5.21
CA GLY A 308 3.97 23.19 3.82
C GLY A 308 4.14 22.01 2.84
N ASP A 309 3.88 22.29 1.57
CA ASP A 309 3.85 21.33 0.47
C ASP A 309 5.10 20.44 0.33
N PRO A 310 6.34 20.93 0.54
CA PRO A 310 7.54 20.09 0.48
C PRO A 310 7.56 18.95 1.52
N VAL A 311 6.73 19.02 2.55
CA VAL A 311 6.57 17.97 3.57
C VAL A 311 5.30 17.17 3.35
N LEU A 312 4.17 17.86 3.14
CA LEU A 312 2.86 17.21 3.06
C LEU A 312 2.68 16.39 1.77
N ARG A 313 3.06 16.94 0.60
CA ARG A 313 2.79 16.28 -0.69
C ARG A 313 3.51 14.93 -0.84
N PRO A 314 4.82 14.81 -0.55
CA PRO A 314 5.52 13.53 -0.67
C PRO A 314 4.91 12.46 0.23
N PHE A 315 4.51 12.83 1.46
CA PHE A 315 3.88 11.89 2.39
C PHE A 315 2.57 11.32 1.82
N LEU A 316 1.68 12.18 1.31
CA LEU A 316 0.41 11.76 0.72
C LEU A 316 0.56 10.99 -0.61
N GLN A 317 1.74 11.04 -1.23
CA GLN A 317 2.09 10.27 -2.41
C GLN A 317 2.87 8.99 -2.08
N ASP A 318 2.97 8.63 -0.80
CA ASP A 318 3.76 7.50 -0.28
C ASP A 318 5.26 7.57 -0.55
N VAL A 319 5.80 8.78 -0.59
CA VAL A 319 7.23 9.05 -0.73
C VAL A 319 7.76 9.58 0.59
N ILE A 320 8.06 8.66 1.51
CA ILE A 320 8.69 9.02 2.78
C ILE A 320 10.13 9.45 2.54
N GLN A 321 10.44 10.67 2.96
CA GLN A 321 11.74 11.31 2.82
C GLN A 321 12.29 11.67 4.20
N PHE A 322 13.61 11.59 4.37
CA PHE A 322 14.27 11.86 5.65
C PHE A 322 13.96 13.26 6.20
N GLY A 323 14.21 14.30 5.39
CA GLY A 323 14.04 15.70 5.81
C GLY A 323 12.62 16.04 6.26
N PRO A 324 11.59 15.79 5.41
CA PRO A 324 10.19 15.89 5.80
C PRO A 324 9.84 15.12 7.08
N LEU A 325 10.27 13.87 7.20
CA LEU A 325 9.99 13.03 8.36
C LEU A 325 10.59 13.62 9.65
N VAL A 326 11.86 14.03 9.64
CA VAL A 326 12.53 14.67 10.78
C VAL A 326 11.79 15.94 11.22
N LYS A 327 11.42 16.80 10.26
CA LYS A 327 10.71 18.06 10.54
C LYS A 327 9.35 17.80 11.16
N THR A 328 8.59 16.84 10.62
CA THR A 328 7.27 16.49 11.16
C THR A 328 7.38 15.94 12.58
N LEU A 329 8.25 14.96 12.82
CA LEU A 329 8.44 14.39 14.16
C LEU A 329 8.91 15.44 15.17
N GLY A 330 9.86 16.29 14.79
CA GLY A 330 10.35 17.37 15.65
C GLY A 330 9.26 18.39 15.98
N LEU A 331 8.43 18.77 15.00
CA LEU A 331 7.33 19.70 15.24
C LEU A 331 6.27 19.09 16.15
N VAL A 332 5.91 17.82 15.97
CA VAL A 332 4.98 17.10 16.86
C VAL A 332 5.50 17.04 18.30
N MET A 333 6.79 16.79 18.49
CA MET A 333 7.43 16.79 19.82
C MET A 333 7.35 18.18 20.50
N ILE A 334 7.41 19.26 19.72
CA ILE A 334 7.32 20.63 20.24
C ILE A 334 5.86 21.02 20.52
N THR A 335 4.95 20.74 19.59
CA THR A 335 3.56 21.21 19.68
C THR A 335 2.71 20.35 20.60
N LYS A 336 3.01 19.05 20.72
CA LYS A 336 2.21 18.11 21.52
C LYS A 336 3.06 17.02 22.19
N PRO A 337 4.01 17.37 23.06
CA PRO A 337 4.91 16.41 23.72
C PRO A 337 4.18 15.33 24.54
N GLN A 338 2.98 15.64 25.05
CA GLN A 338 2.17 14.72 25.84
C GLN A 338 1.68 13.49 25.06
N ILE A 339 1.74 13.51 23.72
CA ILE A 339 1.36 12.37 22.88
C ILE A 339 2.43 11.27 22.85
N ILE A 340 3.68 11.62 23.17
CA ILE A 340 4.83 10.72 23.04
C ILE A 340 4.68 9.47 23.93
N PRO A 341 4.36 9.57 25.24
CA PRO A 341 4.13 8.37 26.07
C PRO A 341 3.08 7.43 25.49
N SER A 342 2.00 7.97 24.90
CA SER A 342 0.95 7.17 24.25
C SER A 342 1.45 6.49 22.98
N ILE A 343 2.30 7.15 22.17
CA ILE A 343 2.97 6.50 21.02
C ILE A 343 3.81 5.32 21.50
N PHE A 344 4.60 5.49 22.57
CA PHE A 344 5.43 4.41 23.12
C PHE A 344 4.59 3.23 23.60
N LYS A 345 3.44 3.47 24.24
CA LYS A 345 2.49 2.43 24.65
C LYS A 345 1.83 1.72 23.47
N GLN A 346 1.38 2.49 22.48
CA GLN A 346 0.72 1.97 21.28
C GLN A 346 1.66 1.09 20.46
N VAL A 347 2.82 1.64 20.12
CA VAL A 347 3.77 1.02 19.20
C VAL A 347 4.64 -0.04 19.91
N GLY A 348 5.10 0.26 21.11
CA GLY A 348 6.02 -0.56 21.89
C GLY A 348 7.50 -0.22 21.66
N VAL A 349 8.30 -0.29 22.73
CA VAL A 349 9.75 0.01 22.71
C VAL A 349 10.53 -0.86 21.71
N PRO A 350 10.34 -2.20 21.63
CA PRO A 350 11.11 -3.03 20.69
C PRO A 350 10.92 -2.61 19.23
N VAL A 351 9.69 -2.19 18.87
CA VAL A 351 9.38 -1.68 17.52
C VAL A 351 10.11 -0.37 17.25
N LEU A 352 10.06 0.58 18.19
CA LEU A 352 10.74 1.87 18.02
C LEU A 352 12.26 1.71 17.89
N THR A 353 12.86 0.78 18.63
CA THR A 353 14.28 0.45 18.51
C THR A 353 14.61 -0.15 17.15
N SER A 354 13.78 -1.06 16.62
CA SER A 354 13.97 -1.59 15.26
C SER A 354 13.81 -0.48 14.20
N TRP A 355 12.84 0.41 14.39
CA TRP A 355 12.56 1.50 13.46
C TRP A 355 13.67 2.55 13.41
N SER A 356 14.35 2.83 14.54
CA SER A 356 15.43 3.81 14.57
C SER A 356 16.60 3.44 13.64
N GLY A 357 16.85 2.14 13.45
CA GLY A 357 17.80 1.64 12.45
C GLY A 357 17.38 2.01 11.02
N HIS A 358 16.11 1.79 10.66
CA HIS A 358 15.59 2.19 9.35
C HIS A 358 15.61 3.71 9.15
N PHE A 359 15.26 4.46 10.19
CA PHE A 359 15.31 5.92 10.19
C PHE A 359 16.74 6.46 9.98
N PHE A 360 17.73 5.88 10.65
CA PHE A 360 19.13 6.21 10.43
C PHE A 360 19.57 5.87 8.99
N MET A 361 19.22 4.68 8.50
CA MET A 361 19.53 4.28 7.13
C MET A 361 18.86 5.18 6.09
N LEU A 362 17.65 5.68 6.35
CA LEU A 362 16.97 6.65 5.50
C LEU A 362 17.77 7.96 5.42
N GLY A 363 18.29 8.44 6.55
CA GLY A 363 19.19 9.60 6.58
C GLY A 363 20.50 9.35 5.87
N TYR A 364 21.12 8.18 6.09
CA TYR A 364 22.37 7.80 5.45
C TYR A 364 22.22 7.68 3.92
N TYR A 365 21.16 7.04 3.43
CA TYR A 365 20.89 6.91 2.00
C TYR A 365 20.61 8.28 1.36
N THR A 366 19.85 9.14 2.06
CA THR A 366 19.62 10.52 1.61
C THR A 366 20.95 11.29 1.50
N PHE A 367 21.86 11.11 2.45
CA PHE A 367 23.19 11.73 2.40
C PHE A 367 24.00 11.22 1.21
N LEU A 368 24.08 9.90 1.03
CA LEU A 368 24.80 9.30 -0.11
C LEU A 368 24.23 9.79 -1.44
N SER A 369 22.90 9.79 -1.61
CA SER A 369 22.29 10.20 -2.87
C SER A 369 22.45 11.69 -3.16
N THR A 370 22.61 12.52 -2.12
CA THR A 370 22.78 13.97 -2.29
C THR A 370 24.24 14.36 -2.58
N PHE A 371 25.20 13.63 -2.00
CA PHE A 371 26.60 14.08 -1.96
C PHE A 371 27.61 13.12 -2.58
N VAL A 372 27.25 11.85 -2.79
CA VAL A 372 28.16 10.77 -3.23
C VAL A 372 27.71 10.13 -4.53
N ASP A 373 26.44 10.28 -4.92
CA ASP A 373 25.92 9.69 -6.16
C ASP A 373 26.80 10.10 -7.35
N PRO A 374 27.23 9.13 -8.18
CA PRO A 374 27.97 9.45 -9.39
C PRO A 374 27.11 10.40 -10.23
N VAL A 375 27.73 11.43 -10.78
CA VAL A 375 27.08 12.28 -11.78
C VAL A 375 26.81 11.38 -12.99
N VAL A 376 25.56 10.92 -13.12
CA VAL A 376 25.09 10.15 -14.28
C VAL A 376 24.67 11.10 -15.37
#